data_AF-A0A4W5L4L6-F1
#
_entry.id   AF-A0A4W5L4L6-F1
#
_cell.length_a   1.000
_cell.length_b   1.000
_cell.length_c   1.000
_cell.angle_alpha   90.00
_cell.angle_beta   90.00
_cell.angle_gamma   90.00
#
_symmetry.space_group_name_H-M   'P 1'
#
loop_
_entity.id
_entity.type
_entity.pdbx_description
1 polymer ?
#
loop_
_entity_poly.entity_id
_entity_poly.type
_entity_poly.pdbx_seq_one_letter_code
_entity_poly.pdbx_strand_id
1 'polypeptide(L)'
;MVSIGQLVSMSYGFYRTVSNYVIWFLYGFYRTVSNYVIWFLYGFYRTVSNYVIWRTVFSRITTLSRRFLYRYLDFTRVTTGTTSLTPRWDKCVNYVENTLVYATGRLFINTHFQEDKKHMMEELIEGVRWAFINMLERDNDWMDGTTKMKAIEKAQSVLAKVGYPEFILNDTYINQDIKQLVFSEDDYFGNVMQTLSFIAQSDLSWLRRTVPRTEWFTNPTTVNAFYSSSTNQIRFPAGELQKPFFWGRDYPRSLSYGAIGVIVGHELTHGFDNNGRKYDKDGNMDQWWSNASITAFTDRTQCMIDQYNSYHWEEAGLNVRRTHIIIIIIIICSSRVGWSVLICYPM
;
A
#
# COMPACT_ATOMS: atom_id res chain seq x y z
N MET A 1 11.16 36.32 -14.82
CA MET A 1 11.23 36.57 -13.36
C MET A 1 9.82 36.86 -12.85
N VAL A 2 9.06 35.81 -12.49
CA VAL A 2 8.02 35.83 -11.45
C VAL A 2 7.96 34.39 -10.93
N SER A 3 8.31 34.23 -9.67
CA SER A 3 8.22 33.00 -8.87
C SER A 3 6.76 32.76 -8.49
N ILE A 4 6.27 31.54 -8.66
CA ILE A 4 5.12 31.03 -7.90
C ILE A 4 5.39 29.58 -7.53
N GLY A 5 6.09 29.40 -6.42
CA GLY A 5 5.89 28.23 -5.58
C GLY A 5 4.52 28.37 -4.91
N GLN A 6 3.60 27.47 -5.21
CA GLN A 6 2.41 27.26 -4.40
C GLN A 6 2.44 25.85 -3.83
N LEU A 7 2.77 25.82 -2.53
CA LEU A 7 2.41 24.76 -1.60
C LEU A 7 0.92 24.44 -1.75
N VAL A 8 0.59 23.25 -2.23
CA VAL A 8 -0.77 22.72 -2.13
C VAL A 8 -1.01 22.34 -0.67
N SER A 9 -1.62 23.28 0.06
CA SER A 9 -2.28 23.01 1.33
C SER A 9 -3.45 22.07 1.08
N MET A 10 -3.34 20.79 1.47
CA MET A 10 -4.49 19.90 1.60
C MET A 10 -5.30 20.34 2.83
N SER A 11 -6.26 21.23 2.62
CA SER A 11 -7.23 21.62 3.64
C SER A 11 -8.26 20.50 3.79
N TYR A 12 -8.13 19.68 4.83
CA TYR A 12 -9.16 18.73 5.24
C TYR A 12 -10.29 19.50 5.93
N GLY A 13 -11.47 19.54 5.32
CA GLY A 13 -12.67 20.13 5.91
C GLY A 13 -13.64 19.05 6.36
N PHE A 14 -14.01 19.02 7.64
CA PHE A 14 -15.15 18.26 8.12
C PHE A 14 -16.43 19.08 7.90
N TYR A 15 -17.32 18.60 7.03
CA TYR A 15 -18.65 19.19 6.85
C TYR A 15 -19.71 18.30 7.50
N ARG A 16 -20.56 18.91 8.33
CA ARG A 16 -21.69 18.24 8.98
C ARG A 16 -22.92 18.41 8.10
N THR A 17 -23.26 17.39 7.33
CA THR A 17 -24.57 17.30 6.67
C THR A 17 -25.41 16.33 7.49
N VAL A 18 -26.34 16.88 8.28
CA VAL A 18 -27.42 16.17 9.02
C VAL A 18 -26.96 14.80 9.57
N SER A 19 -26.39 14.82 10.78
CA SER A 19 -25.99 13.66 11.59
C SER A 19 -24.81 12.78 11.13
N ASN A 20 -24.23 12.96 9.94
CA ASN A 20 -23.09 12.16 9.48
C ASN A 20 -21.82 13.00 9.25
N TYR A 21 -20.66 12.39 9.50
CA TYR A 21 -19.34 12.95 9.18
C TYR A 21 -18.80 12.32 7.89
N VAL A 22 -18.28 13.15 6.98
CA VAL A 22 -17.65 12.71 5.72
C VAL A 22 -16.29 13.37 5.58
N ILE A 23 -15.26 12.58 5.28
CA ILE A 23 -13.90 13.06 5.04
C ILE A 23 -13.74 13.39 3.55
N TRP A 24 -13.44 14.66 3.25
CA TRP A 24 -13.22 15.14 1.89
C TRP A 24 -11.73 15.28 1.59
N PHE A 25 -11.15 14.32 0.85
CA PHE A 25 -9.72 14.32 0.53
C PHE A 25 -9.29 15.43 -0.45
N LEU A 26 -10.15 15.79 -1.40
CA LEU A 26 -9.87 16.78 -2.45
C LEU A 26 -10.94 17.88 -2.46
N TYR A 27 -11.14 18.56 -1.34
CA TYR A 27 -12.20 19.56 -1.19
C TYR A 27 -12.29 20.57 -2.37
N GLY A 28 -11.14 21.09 -2.82
CA GLY A 28 -11.08 22.00 -3.96
C GLY A 28 -11.54 21.36 -5.29
N PHE A 29 -11.22 20.08 -5.51
CA PHE A 29 -11.72 19.34 -6.66
C PHE A 29 -13.23 19.18 -6.61
N TYR A 30 -13.78 18.76 -5.47
CA TYR A 30 -15.23 18.55 -5.35
C TYR A 30 -16.04 19.83 -5.51
N ARG A 31 -15.55 20.96 -5.00
CA ARG A 31 -16.19 22.26 -5.22
C ARG A 31 -16.21 22.63 -6.71
N THR A 32 -15.07 22.46 -7.38
CA THR A 32 -14.93 22.72 -8.81
C THR A 32 -15.81 21.79 -9.64
N VAL A 33 -15.79 20.48 -9.35
CA VAL A 33 -16.63 19.47 -10.01
C VAL A 33 -18.10 19.73 -9.76
N SER A 34 -18.53 20.09 -8.56
CA SER A 34 -19.93 20.41 -8.27
C SER A 34 -20.43 21.56 -9.15
N ASN A 35 -19.65 22.64 -9.25
CA ASN A 35 -19.97 23.77 -10.12
C ASN A 35 -20.04 23.36 -11.60
N TYR A 36 -19.08 22.55 -12.06
CA TYR A 36 -19.10 22.03 -13.43
C TYR A 36 -20.28 21.09 -13.65
N VAL A 37 -20.52 20.09 -12.81
CA VAL A 37 -21.60 19.11 -12.98
C VAL A 37 -22.96 19.79 -12.97
N ILE A 38 -23.21 20.73 -12.07
CA ILE A 38 -24.45 21.52 -12.08
C ILE A 38 -24.56 22.27 -13.42
N TRP A 39 -23.52 22.99 -13.84
CA TRP A 39 -23.52 23.73 -15.10
C TRP A 39 -23.68 22.82 -16.35
N PHE A 40 -23.03 21.66 -16.37
CA PHE A 40 -23.11 20.66 -17.44
C PHE A 40 -24.44 19.91 -17.43
N LEU A 41 -25.12 19.73 -16.29
CA LEU A 41 -26.44 19.09 -16.25
C LEU A 41 -27.53 19.99 -16.87
N TYR A 42 -27.38 21.31 -16.79
CA TYR A 42 -28.35 22.25 -17.38
C TYR A 42 -28.12 22.52 -18.88
N GLY A 43 -26.96 22.20 -19.47
CA GLY A 43 -26.67 22.47 -20.88
C GLY A 43 -26.03 21.34 -21.70
N PHE A 44 -25.50 20.29 -21.06
CA PHE A 44 -24.61 19.29 -21.65
C PHE A 44 -24.75 17.90 -21.02
N TYR A 45 -25.95 17.55 -20.54
CA TYR A 45 -26.23 16.27 -19.89
C TYR A 45 -25.77 15.06 -20.72
N ARG A 46 -25.85 15.15 -22.06
CA ARG A 46 -25.37 14.12 -22.99
C ARG A 46 -23.86 13.88 -22.88
N THR A 47 -23.06 14.92 -22.72
CA THR A 47 -21.60 14.81 -22.57
C THR A 47 -21.24 14.10 -21.27
N VAL A 48 -21.88 14.47 -20.16
CA VAL A 48 -21.68 13.82 -18.86
C VAL A 48 -22.09 12.35 -18.92
N SER A 49 -23.25 12.06 -19.51
CA SER A 49 -23.75 10.69 -19.71
C SER A 49 -22.77 9.86 -20.55
N ASN A 50 -22.32 10.38 -21.71
CA ASN A 50 -21.34 9.71 -22.55
C ASN A 50 -20.02 9.43 -21.81
N TYR A 51 -19.55 10.38 -21.00
CA TYR A 51 -18.35 10.19 -20.18
C TYR A 51 -18.55 9.06 -19.17
N VAL A 52 -19.64 9.07 -18.40
CA VAL A 52 -19.93 8.02 -17.41
C VAL A 52 -20.06 6.64 -18.08
N ILE A 53 -20.80 6.56 -19.19
CA ILE A 53 -20.92 5.33 -19.99
C ILE A 53 -19.54 4.87 -20.46
N TRP A 54 -18.73 5.78 -21.01
CA TRP A 54 -17.39 5.45 -21.49
C TRP A 54 -16.49 4.94 -20.36
N ARG A 55 -16.49 5.57 -19.18
CA ARG A 55 -15.69 5.11 -18.03
C ARG A 55 -16.11 3.70 -17.60
N THR A 56 -17.41 3.43 -17.57
CA THR A 56 -17.95 2.09 -17.28
C THR A 56 -17.50 1.07 -18.33
N VAL A 57 -17.72 1.37 -19.62
CA VAL A 57 -17.31 0.49 -20.73
C VAL A 57 -15.81 0.24 -20.71
N PHE A 58 -14.98 1.29 -20.63
CA PHE A 58 -13.53 1.19 -20.63
C PHE A 58 -13.01 0.30 -19.50
N SER A 59 -13.60 0.41 -18.29
CA SER A 59 -13.25 -0.43 -17.15
C SER A 59 -13.67 -1.92 -17.28
N ARG A 60 -14.46 -2.27 -18.30
CA ARG A 60 -14.94 -3.63 -18.57
C ARG A 60 -14.45 -4.19 -19.91
N ILE A 61 -13.80 -3.38 -20.76
CA ILE A 61 -13.30 -3.84 -22.06
C ILE A 61 -12.44 -5.11 -21.93
N THR A 62 -11.64 -5.19 -20.86
CA THR A 62 -10.78 -6.34 -20.61
C THR A 62 -11.56 -7.61 -20.29
N THR A 63 -12.85 -7.60 -19.96
CA THR A 63 -13.63 -8.82 -19.68
C THR A 63 -14.48 -9.29 -20.85
N LEU A 64 -14.40 -8.60 -21.99
CA LEU A 64 -15.20 -8.88 -23.19
C LEU A 64 -14.45 -9.72 -24.23
N SER A 65 -15.12 -9.98 -25.34
CA SER A 65 -14.60 -10.78 -26.45
C SER A 65 -13.36 -10.16 -27.12
N ARG A 66 -12.65 -11.00 -27.89
CA ARG A 66 -11.37 -10.66 -28.56
C ARG A 66 -11.40 -9.34 -29.34
N ARG A 67 -12.53 -8.99 -29.97
CA ARG A 67 -12.68 -7.72 -30.71
C ARG A 67 -12.45 -6.48 -29.84
N PHE A 68 -12.87 -6.52 -28.58
CA PHE A 68 -12.67 -5.43 -27.63
C PHE A 68 -11.25 -5.44 -27.07
N LEU A 69 -10.70 -6.62 -26.78
CA LEU A 69 -9.33 -6.77 -26.31
C LEU A 69 -8.30 -6.24 -27.32
N TYR A 70 -8.55 -6.36 -28.61
CA TYR A 70 -7.65 -5.78 -29.61
C TYR A 70 -7.70 -4.26 -29.66
N ARG A 71 -8.88 -3.65 -29.47
CA ARG A 71 -8.96 -2.19 -29.32
C ARG A 71 -8.28 -1.69 -28.06
N TYR A 72 -8.38 -2.47 -26.98
CA TYR A 72 -7.60 -2.20 -25.77
C TYR A 72 -6.10 -2.30 -26.02
N LEU A 73 -5.65 -3.33 -26.73
CA LEU A 73 -4.25 -3.51 -27.08
C LEU A 73 -3.72 -2.32 -27.90
N ASP A 74 -4.47 -1.86 -28.90
CA ASP A 74 -4.11 -0.69 -29.70
C ASP A 74 -3.92 0.56 -28.82
N PHE A 75 -4.81 0.75 -27.84
CA PHE A 75 -4.69 1.83 -26.85
C PHE A 75 -3.45 1.66 -25.97
N THR A 76 -3.25 0.47 -25.36
CA THR A 76 -2.11 0.21 -24.47
C THR A 76 -0.76 0.24 -25.20
N ARG A 77 -0.73 -0.09 -26.49
CA ARG A 77 0.47 0.02 -27.31
C ARG A 77 0.99 1.46 -27.36
N VAL A 78 0.07 2.43 -27.41
CA VAL A 78 0.40 3.85 -27.42
C VAL A 78 0.68 4.37 -26.01
N THR A 79 -0.09 3.94 -25.00
CA THR A 79 0.04 4.51 -23.64
C THR A 79 1.13 3.88 -22.79
N THR A 80 1.40 2.59 -22.95
CA THR A 80 2.33 1.83 -22.10
C THR A 80 3.35 1.02 -22.90
N GLY A 81 3.34 1.09 -24.24
CA GLY A 81 4.25 0.32 -25.10
C GLY A 81 3.93 -1.17 -25.17
N THR A 82 2.81 -1.63 -24.62
CA THR A 82 2.46 -3.05 -24.55
C THR A 82 2.24 -3.63 -25.95
N THR A 83 2.98 -4.67 -26.31
CA THR A 83 2.98 -5.24 -27.67
C THR A 83 2.01 -6.42 -27.83
N SER A 84 1.70 -7.13 -26.74
CA SER A 84 0.84 -8.31 -26.74
C SER A 84 -0.14 -8.33 -25.57
N LEU A 85 -1.25 -9.04 -25.73
CA LEU A 85 -2.18 -9.32 -24.62
C LEU A 85 -1.55 -10.30 -23.63
N THR A 86 -1.83 -10.11 -22.35
CA THR A 86 -1.52 -11.08 -21.30
C THR A 86 -2.14 -12.45 -21.64
N PRO A 87 -1.42 -13.57 -21.41
CA PRO A 87 -1.97 -14.90 -21.57
C PRO A 87 -3.29 -15.07 -20.81
N ARG A 88 -4.24 -15.80 -21.40
CA ARG A 88 -5.60 -15.93 -20.83
C ARG A 88 -5.56 -16.54 -19.43
N TRP A 89 -4.76 -17.60 -19.24
CA TRP A 89 -4.64 -18.27 -17.94
C TRP A 89 -4.15 -17.30 -16.86
N ASP A 90 -3.16 -16.47 -17.18
CA ASP A 90 -2.53 -15.53 -16.24
C ASP A 90 -3.54 -14.45 -15.82
N LYS A 91 -4.30 -13.92 -16.78
CA LYS A 91 -5.40 -13.02 -16.49
C LYS A 91 -6.51 -13.66 -15.63
N CYS A 92 -6.84 -14.93 -15.88
CA CYS A 92 -7.83 -15.65 -15.09
C CYS A 92 -7.33 -15.89 -13.66
N VAL A 93 -6.06 -16.28 -13.49
CA VAL A 93 -5.43 -16.45 -12.17
C VAL A 93 -5.43 -15.13 -11.41
N ASN A 94 -4.91 -14.06 -12.01
CA ASN A 94 -4.92 -12.72 -11.40
C ASN A 94 -6.35 -12.27 -11.02
N TYR A 95 -7.34 -12.57 -11.85
CA TYR A 95 -8.72 -12.20 -11.54
C TYR A 95 -9.24 -12.95 -10.30
N VAL A 96 -9.04 -14.26 -10.22
CA VAL A 96 -9.48 -15.08 -9.08
C VAL A 96 -8.70 -14.70 -7.82
N GLU A 97 -7.40 -14.44 -7.94
CA GLU A 97 -6.54 -13.99 -6.85
C GLU A 97 -7.01 -12.65 -6.24
N ASN A 98 -7.36 -11.68 -7.09
CA ASN A 98 -7.82 -10.37 -6.63
C ASN A 98 -9.25 -10.36 -6.08
N THR A 99 -10.02 -11.43 -6.30
CA THR A 99 -11.45 -11.47 -5.95
C THR A 99 -11.76 -12.46 -4.83
N LEU A 100 -11.12 -13.62 -4.83
CA LEU A 100 -11.27 -14.69 -3.84
C LEU A 100 -9.98 -14.77 -3.01
N VAL A 101 -9.63 -13.66 -2.38
CA VAL A 101 -8.34 -13.42 -1.71
C VAL A 101 -8.02 -14.51 -0.68
N TYR A 102 -8.97 -14.84 0.20
CA TYR A 102 -8.72 -15.83 1.26
C TYR A 102 -8.72 -17.27 0.75
N ALA A 103 -9.58 -17.60 -0.22
CA ALA A 103 -9.63 -18.92 -0.80
C ALA A 103 -8.35 -19.24 -1.60
N THR A 104 -7.89 -18.29 -2.42
CA THR A 104 -6.61 -18.42 -3.15
C THR A 104 -5.42 -18.39 -2.21
N GLY A 105 -5.45 -17.55 -1.18
CA GLY A 105 -4.46 -17.54 -0.11
C GLY A 105 -4.32 -18.91 0.56
N ARG A 106 -5.44 -19.56 0.92
CA ARG A 106 -5.47 -20.92 1.50
C ARG A 106 -4.84 -21.96 0.58
N LEU A 107 -5.16 -21.94 -0.73
CA LEU A 107 -4.57 -22.85 -1.70
C LEU A 107 -3.05 -22.65 -1.82
N PHE A 108 -2.60 -21.40 -1.84
CA PHE A 108 -1.19 -21.04 -1.94
C PHE A 108 -0.39 -21.50 -0.71
N ILE A 109 -0.87 -21.21 0.51
CA ILE A 109 -0.13 -21.55 1.72
C ILE A 109 0.01 -23.06 1.90
N ASN A 110 -1.01 -23.85 1.55
CA ASN A 110 -0.97 -25.30 1.65
C ASN A 110 0.10 -25.93 0.76
N THR A 111 0.46 -25.25 -0.33
CA THR A 111 1.37 -25.79 -1.35
C THR A 111 2.78 -25.20 -1.25
N HIS A 112 2.88 -23.90 -0.91
CA HIS A 112 4.12 -23.13 -1.10
C HIS A 112 4.67 -22.48 0.17
N PHE A 113 3.92 -22.47 1.27
CA PHE A 113 4.35 -21.81 2.50
C PHE A 113 4.71 -22.82 3.60
N GLN A 114 5.84 -22.59 4.25
CA GLN A 114 6.31 -23.40 5.37
C GLN A 114 6.24 -22.55 6.64
N GLU A 115 5.69 -23.10 7.73
CA GLU A 115 5.39 -22.33 8.94
C GLU A 115 6.65 -21.83 9.66
N ASP A 116 7.79 -22.52 9.48
CA ASP A 116 9.07 -22.07 10.01
C ASP A 116 9.50 -20.70 9.47
N LYS A 117 9.13 -20.36 8.22
CA LYS A 117 9.40 -19.05 7.62
C LYS A 117 8.70 -17.92 8.37
N LYS A 118 7.49 -18.17 8.91
CA LYS A 118 6.75 -17.19 9.68
C LYS A 118 7.52 -16.81 10.95
N HIS A 119 7.95 -17.81 11.72
CA HIS A 119 8.73 -17.58 12.95
C HIS A 119 10.07 -16.90 12.69
N MET A 120 10.79 -17.30 11.63
CA MET A 120 12.03 -16.65 11.27
C MET A 120 11.83 -15.18 10.85
N MET A 121 10.73 -14.89 10.16
CA MET A 121 10.40 -13.53 9.77
C MET A 121 10.01 -12.68 10.98
N GLU A 122 9.29 -13.25 11.94
CA GLU A 122 9.00 -12.60 13.23
C GLU A 122 10.29 -12.26 13.99
N GLU A 123 11.25 -13.20 14.11
CA GLU A 123 12.57 -12.95 14.73
C GLU A 123 13.32 -11.82 14.01
N LEU A 124 13.33 -11.85 12.68
CA LEU A 124 14.00 -10.84 11.86
C LEU A 124 13.37 -9.46 12.05
N ILE A 125 12.04 -9.37 12.11
CA ILE A 125 11.31 -8.13 12.39
C ILE A 125 11.70 -7.54 13.74
N GLU A 126 11.76 -8.36 14.79
CA GLU A 126 12.17 -7.91 16.13
C GLU A 126 13.61 -7.39 16.12
N GLY A 127 14.54 -8.06 15.43
CA GLY A 127 15.92 -7.61 15.29
C GLY A 127 16.02 -6.24 14.59
N VAL A 128 15.28 -6.05 13.49
CA VAL A 128 15.25 -4.77 12.75
C VAL A 128 14.59 -3.67 13.58
N ARG A 129 13.51 -3.98 14.31
CA ARG A 129 12.87 -3.02 15.24
C ARG A 129 13.84 -2.58 16.33
N TRP A 130 14.58 -3.52 16.93
CA TRP A 130 15.60 -3.22 17.91
C TRP A 130 16.68 -2.27 17.34
N ALA A 131 17.20 -2.56 16.14
CA ALA A 131 18.21 -1.73 15.51
C ALA A 131 17.68 -0.31 15.21
N PHE A 132 16.42 -0.19 14.80
CA PHE A 132 15.78 1.10 14.58
C PHE A 132 15.66 1.93 15.86
N ILE A 133 15.19 1.29 16.95
CA ILE A 133 15.08 1.94 18.27
C ILE A 133 16.48 2.35 18.76
N ASN A 134 17.48 1.47 18.64
CA ASN A 134 18.85 1.78 19.04
C ASN A 134 19.42 3.00 18.28
N MET A 135 19.15 3.10 16.98
CA MET A 135 19.52 4.25 16.17
C MET A 135 18.81 5.54 16.63
N LEU A 136 17.52 5.46 17.00
CA LEU A 136 16.80 6.60 17.57
C LEU A 136 17.43 7.06 18.91
N GLU A 137 17.84 6.12 19.74
CA GLU A 137 18.43 6.42 21.05
C GLU A 137 19.83 7.04 20.91
N ARG A 138 20.72 6.38 20.16
CA ARG A 138 22.17 6.65 20.16
C ARG A 138 22.63 7.62 19.08
N ASP A 139 22.07 7.52 17.88
CA ASP A 139 22.58 8.22 16.70
C ASP A 139 21.75 9.45 16.32
N ASN A 140 20.48 9.50 16.75
CA ASN A 140 19.60 10.61 16.42
C ASN A 140 19.92 11.85 17.28
N ASP A 141 20.49 12.87 16.64
CA ASP A 141 20.92 14.12 17.27
C ASP A 141 19.95 15.30 17.03
N TRP A 142 18.88 15.07 16.28
CA TRP A 142 18.06 16.13 15.71
C TRP A 142 16.62 16.16 16.20
N MET A 143 16.13 15.06 16.77
CA MET A 143 14.89 15.06 17.51
C MET A 143 15.13 15.57 18.93
N ASP A 144 14.24 16.42 19.41
CA ASP A 144 14.16 16.71 20.84
C ASP A 144 13.80 15.43 21.64
N GLY A 145 14.12 15.43 22.94
CA GLY A 145 13.92 14.26 23.80
C GLY A 145 12.47 13.77 23.84
N THR A 146 11.48 14.68 23.80
CA THR A 146 10.05 14.30 23.85
C THR A 146 9.59 13.63 22.56
N THR A 147 9.99 14.17 21.40
CA THR A 147 9.69 13.58 20.10
C THR A 147 10.38 12.23 19.93
N LYS A 148 11.63 12.11 20.41
CA LYS A 148 12.39 10.85 20.40
C LYS A 148 11.71 9.75 21.23
N MET A 149 11.28 10.04 22.46
CA MET A 149 10.55 9.06 23.30
C MET A 149 9.27 8.57 22.61
N LYS A 150 8.45 9.50 22.07
CA LYS A 150 7.24 9.12 21.33
C LYS A 150 7.53 8.29 20.07
N ALA A 151 8.65 8.58 19.39
CA ALA A 151 9.06 7.80 18.22
C ALA A 151 9.45 6.37 18.61
N ILE A 152 10.11 6.18 19.75
CA ILE A 152 10.42 4.86 20.31
C ILE A 152 9.14 4.12 20.69
N GLU A 153 8.21 4.77 21.42
CA GLU A 153 6.91 4.17 21.78
C GLU A 153 6.13 3.72 20.54
N LYS A 154 6.12 4.55 19.48
CA LYS A 154 5.49 4.20 18.21
C LYS A 154 6.16 3.01 17.53
N ALA A 155 7.50 2.97 17.49
CA ALA A 155 8.25 1.87 16.89
C ALA A 155 8.00 0.55 17.63
N GLN A 156 7.90 0.60 18.97
CA GLN A 156 7.56 -0.54 19.82
C GLN A 156 6.14 -1.04 19.61
N SER A 157 5.19 -0.15 19.30
CA SER A 157 3.79 -0.52 19.10
C SER A 157 3.46 -0.98 17.67
N VAL A 158 4.44 -1.03 16.77
CA VAL A 158 4.22 -1.52 15.39
C VAL A 158 3.87 -3.01 15.43
N LEU A 159 2.66 -3.34 15.00
CA LEU A 159 2.21 -4.73 14.91
C LEU A 159 2.68 -5.37 13.61
N ALA A 160 3.34 -6.52 13.73
CA ALA A 160 3.78 -7.33 12.60
C ALA A 160 2.71 -8.35 12.20
N LYS A 161 2.49 -8.48 10.91
CA LYS A 161 1.55 -9.42 10.30
C LYS A 161 2.28 -10.20 9.22
N VAL A 162 2.47 -11.50 9.44
CA VAL A 162 3.40 -12.34 8.67
C VAL A 162 2.69 -13.53 8.05
N GLY A 163 2.94 -13.77 6.76
CA GLY A 163 2.41 -14.89 5.99
C GLY A 163 0.95 -14.71 5.62
N TYR A 164 0.06 -15.06 6.55
CA TYR A 164 -1.36 -15.16 6.30
C TYR A 164 -2.19 -14.99 7.58
N PRO A 165 -3.47 -14.60 7.48
CA PRO A 165 -4.36 -14.58 8.63
C PRO A 165 -4.82 -15.99 9.02
N GLU A 166 -4.72 -16.32 10.31
CA GLU A 166 -5.01 -17.67 10.83
C GLU A 166 -6.40 -18.20 10.47
N PHE A 167 -7.39 -17.33 10.34
CA PHE A 167 -8.77 -17.73 10.04
C PHE A 167 -8.93 -18.41 8.67
N ILE A 168 -7.99 -18.24 7.73
CA ILE A 168 -8.07 -18.91 6.42
C ILE A 168 -7.73 -20.41 6.50
N LEU A 169 -7.19 -20.88 7.63
CA LEU A 169 -7.01 -22.32 7.87
C LEU A 169 -8.35 -23.00 8.21
N ASN A 170 -9.38 -22.24 8.53
CA ASN A 170 -10.70 -22.73 8.84
C ASN A 170 -11.59 -22.74 7.59
N ASP A 171 -11.81 -23.92 7.03
CA ASP A 171 -12.62 -24.11 5.83
C ASP A 171 -14.07 -23.60 6.01
N THR A 172 -14.60 -23.61 7.24
CA THR A 172 -15.94 -23.06 7.54
C THR A 172 -15.98 -21.56 7.30
N TYR A 173 -14.92 -20.85 7.70
CA TYR A 173 -14.82 -19.41 7.50
C TYR A 173 -14.79 -19.06 6.01
N ILE A 174 -13.92 -19.74 5.24
CA ILE A 174 -13.79 -19.50 3.80
C ILE A 174 -15.11 -19.76 3.08
N ASN A 175 -15.76 -20.90 3.35
CA ASN A 175 -17.04 -21.23 2.74
C ASN A 175 -18.12 -20.19 3.05
N GLN A 176 -18.10 -19.65 4.28
CA GLN A 176 -19.05 -18.62 4.69
C GLN A 176 -18.76 -17.24 4.07
N ASP A 177 -17.49 -16.89 3.85
CA ASP A 177 -17.07 -15.65 3.21
C ASP A 177 -17.57 -15.57 1.76
N ILE A 178 -17.46 -16.67 1.02
CA ILE A 178 -17.82 -16.71 -0.41
C ILE A 178 -19.23 -17.25 -0.68
N LYS A 179 -20.04 -17.56 0.34
CA LYS A 179 -21.34 -18.24 0.19
C LYS A 179 -22.35 -17.52 -0.70
N GLN A 180 -22.21 -16.20 -0.85
CA GLN A 180 -23.12 -15.39 -1.68
C GLN A 180 -22.75 -15.42 -3.16
N LEU A 181 -21.57 -15.95 -3.49
CA LEU A 181 -21.08 -16.05 -4.85
C LEU A 181 -21.50 -17.39 -5.46
N VAL A 182 -22.16 -17.32 -6.62
CA VAL A 182 -22.58 -18.47 -7.41
C VAL A 182 -22.07 -18.26 -8.82
N PHE A 183 -21.02 -18.99 -9.17
CA PHE A 183 -20.36 -18.86 -10.47
C PHE A 183 -20.94 -19.82 -11.50
N SER A 184 -21.00 -19.35 -12.75
CA SER A 184 -21.34 -20.16 -13.93
C SER A 184 -20.10 -20.38 -14.79
N GLU A 185 -19.88 -21.60 -15.27
CA GLU A 185 -18.78 -21.91 -16.19
C GLU A 185 -18.95 -21.23 -17.56
N ASP A 186 -20.20 -20.96 -17.95
CA ASP A 186 -20.56 -20.40 -19.26
C ASP A 186 -20.76 -18.88 -19.26
N ASP A 187 -20.83 -18.23 -18.09
CA ASP A 187 -21.08 -16.78 -17.97
C ASP A 187 -19.98 -16.04 -17.19
N TYR A 188 -18.83 -15.89 -17.83
CA TYR A 188 -17.70 -15.13 -17.26
C TYR A 188 -18.07 -13.67 -16.96
N PHE A 189 -18.87 -13.01 -17.81
CA PHE A 189 -19.21 -11.61 -17.60
C PHE A 189 -20.16 -11.45 -16.41
N GLY A 190 -21.15 -12.33 -16.26
CA GLY A 190 -22.02 -12.39 -15.10
C GLY A 190 -21.25 -12.65 -13.81
N ASN A 191 -20.30 -13.58 -13.82
CA ASN A 191 -19.39 -13.82 -12.68
C ASN A 191 -18.65 -12.53 -12.28
N VAL A 192 -18.08 -11.81 -13.25
CA VAL A 192 -17.39 -10.54 -13.01
C VAL A 192 -18.31 -9.51 -12.35
N MET A 193 -19.52 -9.33 -12.88
CA MET A 193 -20.46 -8.34 -12.36
C MET A 193 -20.96 -8.71 -10.95
N GLN A 194 -21.18 -9.99 -10.69
CA GLN A 194 -21.57 -10.49 -9.37
C GLN A 194 -20.48 -10.22 -8.33
N THR A 195 -19.24 -10.57 -8.63
CA THR A 195 -18.10 -10.34 -7.73
C THR A 195 -17.88 -8.85 -7.43
N LEU A 196 -18.03 -7.97 -8.43
CA LEU A 196 -17.94 -6.53 -8.21
C LEU A 196 -19.04 -6.00 -7.30
N SER A 197 -20.26 -6.52 -7.43
CA SER A 197 -21.36 -6.17 -6.53
C SER A 197 -21.08 -6.65 -5.11
N PHE A 198 -20.58 -7.87 -4.95
CA PHE A 198 -20.20 -8.44 -3.66
C PHE A 198 -19.14 -7.60 -2.95
N ILE A 199 -18.05 -7.24 -3.64
CA ILE A 199 -16.98 -6.40 -3.07
C ILE A 199 -17.53 -5.04 -2.63
N ALA A 200 -18.31 -4.37 -3.49
CA ALA A 200 -18.89 -3.07 -3.16
C ALA A 200 -19.83 -3.13 -1.94
N GLN A 201 -20.62 -4.20 -1.81
CA GLN A 201 -21.49 -4.40 -0.65
C GLN A 201 -20.68 -4.70 0.62
N SER A 202 -19.62 -5.50 0.51
CA SER A 202 -18.70 -5.78 1.61
C SER A 202 -18.05 -4.51 2.15
N ASP A 203 -17.51 -3.67 1.26
CA ASP A 203 -16.90 -2.38 1.61
C ASP A 203 -17.89 -1.45 2.32
N LEU A 204 -19.12 -1.33 1.79
CA LEU A 204 -20.16 -0.50 2.41
C LEU A 204 -20.60 -1.03 3.78
N SER A 205 -20.51 -2.34 4.01
CA SER A 205 -20.89 -2.96 5.29
C SER A 205 -20.01 -2.53 6.47
N TRP A 206 -18.79 -2.02 6.19
CA TRP A 206 -17.86 -1.54 7.20
C TRP A 206 -18.21 -0.17 7.79
N LEU A 207 -19.08 0.63 7.16
CA LEU A 207 -19.34 2.04 7.53
C LEU A 207 -19.74 2.25 9.00
N ARG A 208 -20.35 1.25 9.65
CA ARG A 208 -20.80 1.32 11.05
C ARG A 208 -20.13 0.30 11.97
N ARG A 209 -19.02 -0.29 11.51
CA ARG A 209 -18.26 -1.29 12.26
C ARG A 209 -16.96 -0.66 12.76
N THR A 210 -16.50 -1.12 13.92
CA THR A 210 -15.13 -0.86 14.36
C THR A 210 -14.19 -1.72 13.54
N VAL A 211 -12.98 -1.23 13.27
CA VAL A 211 -11.95 -2.00 12.58
C VAL A 211 -11.14 -2.76 13.62
N PRO A 212 -11.24 -4.09 13.70
CA PRO A 212 -10.40 -4.88 14.60
C PRO A 212 -8.94 -4.75 14.17
N ARG A 213 -8.01 -4.58 15.11
CA ARG A 213 -6.57 -4.57 14.76
C ARG A 213 -6.10 -5.92 14.19
N THR A 214 -6.83 -7.00 14.46
CA THR A 214 -6.58 -8.34 13.90
C THR A 214 -6.94 -8.44 12.41
N GLU A 215 -7.73 -7.52 11.86
CA GLU A 215 -8.28 -7.62 10.50
C GLU A 215 -7.19 -7.55 9.42
N TRP A 216 -7.29 -8.38 8.38
CA TRP A 216 -6.24 -8.55 7.38
C TRP A 216 -6.72 -8.19 5.98
N PHE A 217 -6.23 -7.08 5.43
CA PHE A 217 -6.71 -6.54 4.14
C PHE A 217 -5.74 -6.78 2.97
N THR A 218 -4.83 -7.74 3.07
CA THR A 218 -3.80 -8.02 2.05
C THR A 218 -3.91 -9.45 1.57
N ASN A 219 -3.73 -9.73 0.28
CA ASN A 219 -3.77 -11.11 -0.18
C ASN A 219 -2.50 -11.86 0.27
N PRO A 220 -2.60 -13.02 0.95
CA PRO A 220 -1.45 -13.86 1.29
C PRO A 220 -0.52 -14.19 0.11
N THR A 221 -1.03 -14.26 -1.12
CA THR A 221 -0.24 -14.58 -2.33
C THR A 221 0.57 -13.41 -2.88
N THR A 222 0.32 -12.18 -2.38
CA THR A 222 0.97 -10.97 -2.89
C THR A 222 2.48 -10.99 -2.64
N VAL A 223 3.25 -10.69 -3.69
CA VAL A 223 4.70 -10.44 -3.61
C VAL A 223 4.90 -8.93 -3.43
N ASN A 224 4.74 -8.48 -2.19
CA ASN A 224 5.00 -7.11 -1.75
C ASN A 224 5.01 -7.04 -0.22
N ALA A 225 5.41 -5.90 0.35
CA ALA A 225 5.23 -5.58 1.76
C ALA A 225 4.49 -4.24 1.94
N PHE A 226 3.88 -4.03 3.11
CA PHE A 226 3.06 -2.85 3.33
C PHE A 226 3.11 -2.32 4.76
N TYR A 227 3.17 -1.00 4.90
CA TYR A 227 2.88 -0.27 6.12
C TYR A 227 1.51 0.41 6.06
N SER A 228 0.79 0.40 7.18
CA SER A 228 -0.49 1.12 7.32
C SER A 228 -0.43 2.10 8.48
N SER A 229 -0.41 3.40 8.16
CA SER A 229 -0.36 4.46 9.17
C SER A 229 -1.56 4.46 10.11
N SER A 230 -2.76 4.15 9.60
CA SER A 230 -4.00 4.16 10.39
C SER A 230 -4.15 2.98 11.36
N THR A 231 -3.34 1.93 11.20
CA THR A 231 -3.38 0.76 12.08
C THR A 231 -2.04 0.51 12.78
N ASN A 232 -1.01 1.28 12.44
CA ASN A 232 0.39 1.10 12.85
C ASN A 232 0.87 -0.34 12.66
N GLN A 233 0.70 -0.87 11.45
CA GLN A 233 1.01 -2.28 11.11
C GLN A 233 1.95 -2.37 9.92
N ILE A 234 2.87 -3.34 9.99
CA ILE A 234 3.64 -3.85 8.86
C ILE A 234 3.10 -5.23 8.46
N ARG A 235 2.93 -5.45 7.16
CA ARG A 235 2.37 -6.68 6.59
C ARG A 235 3.33 -7.29 5.58
N PHE A 236 3.63 -8.56 5.77
CA PHE A 236 4.48 -9.39 4.92
C PHE A 236 3.69 -10.64 4.53
N PRO A 237 2.97 -10.64 3.38
CA PRO A 237 2.25 -11.79 2.90
C PRO A 237 3.18 -12.98 2.60
N ALA A 238 2.62 -14.18 2.58
CA ALA A 238 3.35 -15.42 2.28
C ALA A 238 4.05 -15.39 0.91
N GLY A 239 3.47 -14.69 -0.07
CA GLY A 239 4.04 -14.48 -1.40
C GLY A 239 5.38 -13.72 -1.38
N GLU A 240 5.63 -12.85 -0.41
CA GLU A 240 6.93 -12.16 -0.28
C GLU A 240 8.01 -13.06 0.35
N LEU A 241 7.61 -14.08 1.12
CA LEU A 241 8.50 -14.95 1.89
C LEU A 241 9.08 -16.11 1.06
N GLN A 242 9.63 -15.75 -0.09
CA GLN A 242 10.28 -16.65 -1.04
C GLN A 242 11.51 -16.01 -1.68
N LYS A 243 12.26 -16.79 -2.46
CA LYS A 243 13.42 -16.30 -3.21
C LYS A 243 12.96 -15.27 -4.26
N PRO A 244 13.74 -14.20 -4.51
CA PRO A 244 15.05 -13.87 -3.95
C PRO A 244 14.98 -12.96 -2.71
N PHE A 245 13.87 -12.89 -1.99
CA PHE A 245 13.75 -12.01 -0.81
C PHE A 245 14.04 -12.76 0.48
N PHE A 246 13.57 -14.01 0.57
CA PHE A 246 13.69 -14.85 1.75
C PHE A 246 14.08 -16.28 1.41
N TRP A 247 15.20 -16.72 1.96
CA TRP A 247 15.80 -18.02 1.63
C TRP A 247 15.60 -19.11 2.70
N GLY A 248 15.04 -18.78 3.86
CA GLY A 248 14.84 -19.74 4.96
C GLY A 248 16.13 -20.07 5.73
N ARG A 249 16.12 -21.16 6.51
CA ARG A 249 17.23 -21.52 7.44
C ARG A 249 18.50 -21.99 6.76
N ASP A 250 18.39 -22.51 5.54
CA ASP A 250 19.51 -23.15 4.84
C ASP A 250 20.53 -22.14 4.28
N TYR A 251 20.31 -20.85 4.46
CA TYR A 251 21.13 -19.79 3.89
C TYR A 251 21.67 -18.83 4.96
N PRO A 252 22.83 -18.20 4.73
CA PRO A 252 23.40 -17.24 5.66
C PRO A 252 22.42 -16.11 5.98
N ARG A 253 22.33 -15.75 7.27
CA ARG A 253 21.49 -14.64 7.74
C ARG A 253 21.79 -13.33 6.98
N SER A 254 23.04 -13.12 6.54
CA SER A 254 23.43 -11.93 5.75
C SER A 254 22.60 -11.73 4.48
N LEU A 255 22.20 -12.80 3.79
CA LEU A 255 21.32 -12.69 2.62
C LEU A 255 19.91 -12.27 3.00
N SER A 256 19.35 -12.89 4.06
CA SER A 256 18.02 -12.53 4.55
C SER A 256 17.96 -11.09 5.05
N TYR A 257 18.96 -10.65 5.83
CA TYR A 257 19.01 -9.26 6.32
C TYR A 257 19.31 -8.24 5.21
N GLY A 258 20.11 -8.60 4.21
CA GLY A 258 20.40 -7.75 3.06
C GLY A 258 19.24 -7.63 2.05
N ALA A 259 18.34 -8.61 2.01
CA ALA A 259 17.13 -8.59 1.18
C ALA A 259 15.89 -8.24 2.01
N ILE A 260 15.20 -9.23 2.58
CA ILE A 260 13.96 -8.98 3.34
C ILE A 260 14.19 -8.06 4.56
N GLY A 261 15.36 -8.07 5.19
CA GLY A 261 15.68 -7.17 6.31
C GLY A 261 15.65 -5.69 5.92
N VAL A 262 16.09 -5.36 4.70
CA VAL A 262 15.96 -4.01 4.15
C VAL A 262 14.49 -3.69 3.90
N ILE A 263 13.68 -4.65 3.44
CA ILE A 263 12.23 -4.45 3.26
C ILE A 263 11.52 -4.28 4.61
N VAL A 264 11.94 -4.96 5.68
CA VAL A 264 11.42 -4.71 7.03
C VAL A 264 11.76 -3.30 7.50
N GLY A 265 13.02 -2.87 7.31
CA GLY A 265 13.40 -1.50 7.58
C GLY A 265 12.53 -0.51 6.80
N HIS A 266 12.17 -0.86 5.56
CA HIS A 266 11.36 -0.04 4.66
C HIS A 266 9.96 0.18 5.24
N GLU A 267 9.27 -0.91 5.55
CA GLU A 267 7.94 -0.81 6.12
C GLU A 267 7.93 -0.18 7.51
N LEU A 268 8.98 -0.37 8.31
CA LEU A 268 9.08 0.28 9.61
C LEU A 268 9.28 1.80 9.48
N THR A 269 10.12 2.23 8.53
CA THR A 269 10.43 3.66 8.32
C THR A 269 9.29 4.42 7.65
N HIS A 270 8.38 3.75 6.94
CA HIS A 270 7.09 4.34 6.53
C HIS A 270 6.28 4.91 7.72
N GLY A 271 6.44 4.36 8.93
CA GLY A 271 5.84 4.93 10.14
C GLY A 271 6.36 6.31 10.52
N PHE A 272 7.50 6.74 9.97
CA PHE A 272 8.19 7.97 10.33
C PHE A 272 8.50 8.87 9.13
N ASP A 273 8.01 8.49 7.93
CA ASP A 273 8.14 9.29 6.72
C ASP A 273 7.28 10.57 6.79
N ASN A 274 7.28 11.36 5.72
CA ASN A 274 6.54 12.61 5.64
C ASN A 274 5.03 12.48 5.88
N ASN A 275 4.46 11.29 5.67
CA ASN A 275 3.05 10.98 5.87
C ASN A 275 2.83 10.20 7.18
N GLY A 276 3.59 9.14 7.42
CA GLY A 276 3.51 8.30 8.61
C GLY A 276 3.79 9.05 9.91
N ARG A 277 4.67 10.05 9.92
CA ARG A 277 4.93 10.88 11.11
C ARG A 277 3.71 11.65 11.62
N LYS A 278 2.67 11.80 10.79
CA LYS A 278 1.43 12.49 11.16
C LYS A 278 0.47 11.59 11.94
N TYR A 279 0.81 10.32 12.12
CA TYR A 279 0.01 9.34 12.83
C TYR A 279 0.72 8.92 14.11
N ASP A 280 -0.01 8.87 15.22
CA ASP A 280 0.53 8.42 16.51
C ASP A 280 0.73 6.89 16.55
N LYS A 281 1.10 6.36 17.73
CA LYS A 281 1.31 4.93 17.97
C LYS A 281 0.07 4.06 17.82
N ASP A 282 -1.11 4.68 17.83
CA ASP A 282 -2.42 4.03 17.77
C ASP A 282 -3.08 4.15 16.39
N GLY A 283 -2.44 4.89 15.48
CA GLY A 283 -2.88 5.13 14.11
C GLY A 283 -3.82 6.32 13.96
N ASN A 284 -3.91 7.20 14.95
CA ASN A 284 -4.68 8.43 14.86
C ASN A 284 -3.84 9.54 14.23
N MET A 285 -4.45 10.34 13.36
CA MET A 285 -3.77 11.52 12.83
C MET A 285 -3.66 12.58 13.93
N ASP A 286 -2.44 12.83 14.41
CA ASP A 286 -2.13 13.79 15.47
C ASP A 286 -0.73 14.41 15.27
N GLN A 287 -0.54 15.67 15.69
CA GLN A 287 0.76 16.33 15.65
C GLN A 287 1.53 16.05 16.94
N TRP A 288 2.17 14.89 17.00
CA TRP A 288 2.90 14.45 18.19
C TRP A 288 4.38 14.88 18.23
N TRP A 289 4.91 15.47 17.15
CA TRP A 289 6.27 16.02 17.06
C TRP A 289 6.28 17.49 17.46
N SER A 290 7.37 17.95 18.08
CA SER A 290 7.58 19.38 18.27
C SER A 290 7.83 20.08 16.93
N ASN A 291 7.54 21.38 16.87
CA ASN A 291 7.82 22.20 15.68
C ASN A 291 9.32 22.20 15.32
N ALA A 292 10.21 22.17 16.32
CA ALA A 292 11.65 22.11 16.10
C ALA A 292 12.06 20.80 15.40
N SER A 293 11.54 19.66 15.87
CA SER A 293 11.78 18.35 15.26
C SER A 293 11.18 18.26 13.84
N ILE A 294 10.03 18.90 13.59
CA ILE A 294 9.42 18.97 12.25
C ILE A 294 10.30 19.79 11.28
N THR A 295 10.82 20.93 11.72
CA THR A 295 11.74 21.75 10.91
C THR A 295 13.03 20.96 10.62
N ALA A 296 13.66 20.39 11.65
CA ALA A 296 14.89 19.60 11.50
C ALA A 296 14.71 18.38 10.58
N PHE A 297 13.54 17.74 10.61
CA PHE A 297 13.17 16.68 9.66
C PHE A 297 13.06 17.22 8.24
N THR A 298 12.34 18.33 8.06
CA THR A 298 12.13 18.95 6.76
C THR A 298 13.46 19.34 6.11
N ASP A 299 14.37 19.95 6.87
CA ASP A 299 15.69 20.33 6.39
C ASP A 299 16.51 19.10 5.95
N ARG A 300 16.48 18.01 6.72
CA ARG A 300 17.15 16.76 6.35
C ARG A 300 16.51 16.09 5.13
N THR A 301 15.19 16.14 5.01
CA THR A 301 14.49 15.61 3.83
C THR A 301 14.84 16.39 2.56
N GLN A 302 15.20 17.67 2.68
CA GLN A 302 15.59 18.50 1.53
C GLN A 302 16.86 17.98 0.86
N CYS A 303 17.85 17.52 1.64
CA CYS A 303 19.06 16.89 1.10
C CYS A 303 18.74 15.70 0.17
N MET A 304 17.79 14.85 0.57
CA MET A 304 17.37 13.69 -0.22
C MET A 304 16.58 14.12 -1.46
N ILE A 305 15.75 15.16 -1.34
CA ILE A 305 15.05 15.76 -2.48
C ILE A 305 16.05 16.27 -3.52
N ASP A 306 17.07 17.00 -3.08
CA ASP A 306 18.07 17.59 -3.96
C ASP A 306 18.92 16.52 -4.65
N GLN A 307 19.35 15.49 -3.90
CA GLN A 307 20.06 14.34 -4.46
C GLN A 307 19.26 13.67 -5.58
N TYR A 308 18.02 13.28 -5.32
CA TYR A 308 17.25 12.50 -6.31
C TYR A 308 16.74 13.34 -7.47
N ASN A 309 16.48 14.63 -7.27
CA ASN A 309 16.17 15.54 -8.38
C ASN A 309 17.33 15.71 -9.36
N SER A 310 18.57 15.40 -8.94
CA SER A 310 19.75 15.46 -9.81
C SER A 310 19.86 14.26 -10.76
N TYR A 311 19.15 13.16 -10.47
CA TYR A 311 19.20 11.97 -11.30
C TYR A 311 18.37 12.15 -12.58
N HIS A 312 19.00 11.84 -13.71
CA HIS A 312 18.34 11.80 -15.01
C HIS A 312 17.98 10.35 -15.34
N TRP A 313 16.73 10.11 -15.71
CA TRP A 313 16.29 8.81 -16.19
C TRP A 313 16.24 8.83 -17.73
N GLU A 314 17.24 8.24 -18.36
CA GLU A 314 17.45 8.29 -19.81
C GLU A 314 16.25 7.74 -20.61
N GLU A 315 15.70 6.59 -20.19
CA GLU A 315 14.58 5.97 -20.89
C GLU A 315 13.29 6.81 -20.81
N ALA A 316 13.11 7.55 -19.71
CA ALA A 316 12.00 8.48 -19.57
C ALA A 316 12.27 9.86 -20.19
N GLY A 317 13.54 10.19 -20.50
CA GLY A 317 13.97 11.51 -20.95
C GLY A 317 13.68 12.62 -19.93
N LEU A 318 13.56 12.26 -18.64
CA LEU A 318 13.13 13.17 -17.58
C LEU A 318 14.04 13.01 -16.36
N ASN A 319 14.26 14.13 -15.65
CA ASN A 319 14.82 14.04 -14.31
C ASN A 319 13.79 13.41 -13.37
N VAL A 320 14.29 12.62 -12.45
CA VAL A 320 13.52 12.03 -11.36
C VAL A 320 12.90 13.18 -10.53
N ARG A 321 11.57 13.21 -10.35
CA ARG A 321 10.87 14.32 -9.67
C ARG A 321 10.30 13.92 -8.30
N ARG A 322 10.41 14.87 -7.36
CA ARG A 322 9.94 14.90 -5.95
C ARG A 322 8.62 14.18 -5.60
N THR A 323 7.57 14.24 -6.42
CA THR A 323 6.20 13.90 -5.97
C THR A 323 5.95 12.40 -5.73
N HIS A 324 6.85 11.52 -6.15
CA HIS A 324 6.69 10.06 -6.02
C HIS A 324 7.76 9.40 -5.13
N ILE A 325 8.52 10.20 -4.37
CA ILE A 325 9.79 9.80 -3.74
C ILE A 325 9.71 9.80 -2.20
N ILE A 326 8.53 9.47 -1.68
CA ILE A 326 8.33 9.18 -0.25
C ILE A 326 9.13 7.92 0.17
N ILE A 327 9.40 7.05 -0.81
CA ILE A 327 10.04 5.72 -0.74
C ILE A 327 11.57 5.79 -0.49
N ILE A 328 12.21 6.96 -0.55
CA ILE A 328 13.67 7.03 -0.73
C ILE A 328 14.48 7.34 0.53
N ILE A 329 13.96 8.20 1.41
CA ILE A 329 14.50 8.36 2.78
C ILE A 329 14.47 7.00 3.50
N ILE A 330 13.42 6.27 3.19
CA ILE A 330 13.13 4.92 3.63
C ILE A 330 14.24 3.98 3.16
N ILE A 331 14.58 3.88 1.87
CA ILE A 331 15.62 2.94 1.38
C ILE A 331 16.98 3.10 2.10
N ILE A 332 17.46 4.33 2.30
CA ILE A 332 18.78 4.58 2.94
C ILE A 332 18.73 4.22 4.43
N CYS A 333 17.68 4.68 5.12
CA CYS A 333 17.46 4.38 6.53
C CYS A 333 17.28 2.87 6.75
N SER A 334 16.54 2.21 5.87
CA SER A 334 16.22 0.79 5.93
C SER A 334 17.43 -0.09 5.67
N SER A 335 18.29 0.32 4.73
CA SER A 335 19.56 -0.35 4.49
C SER A 335 20.43 -0.25 5.75
N ARG A 336 20.57 0.94 6.33
CA ARG A 336 21.33 1.11 7.57
C ARG A 336 20.78 0.23 8.71
N VAL A 337 19.48 0.24 8.94
CA VAL A 337 18.85 -0.56 10.01
C VAL A 337 19.01 -2.07 9.76
N GLY A 338 18.76 -2.53 8.52
CA GLY A 338 18.90 -3.95 8.15
C GLY A 338 20.33 -4.47 8.32
N TRP A 339 21.33 -3.68 7.94
CA TRP A 339 22.74 -4.04 8.10
C TRP A 339 23.25 -3.91 9.55
N SER A 340 22.74 -2.95 10.34
CA SER A 340 23.15 -2.77 11.74
C SER A 340 22.90 -4.01 12.60
N VAL A 341 21.87 -4.82 12.30
CA VAL A 341 21.62 -6.06 13.04
C VAL A 341 22.77 -7.05 12.89
N LEU A 342 23.35 -7.17 11.69
CA LEU A 342 24.48 -8.06 11.41
C LEU A 342 25.80 -7.59 12.05
N ILE A 343 25.94 -6.28 12.28
CA ILE A 343 27.16 -5.69 12.85
C ILE A 343 27.12 -5.74 14.39
N CYS A 344 25.96 -5.56 15.01
CA CYS A 344 25.82 -5.53 16.46
C CYS A 344 25.64 -6.91 17.12
N TYR A 345 25.15 -7.91 16.38
CA TYR A 345 25.14 -9.31 16.82
C TYR A 345 26.19 -10.09 16.00
N PRO A 346 27.47 -10.11 16.42
CA PRO A 346 28.43 -11.02 15.84
C PRO A 346 27.95 -12.47 16.07
N MET A 347 28.10 -13.29 15.03
CA MET A 347 27.66 -14.69 14.91
C MET A 347 27.94 -15.55 16.14
#